data_AF-A0A4D5S580-F1
#
_entry.id   AF-A0A4D5S580-F1
#
_cell.length_a   1.000
_cell.length_b   1.000
_cell.length_c   1.000
_cell.angle_alpha   90.00
_cell.angle_beta   90.00
_cell.angle_gamma   90.00
#
_symmetry.space_group_name_H-M   'P 1'
#
loop_
_entity.id
_entity.type
_entity.pdbx_description
1 polymer ?
#
loop_
_entity_poly.entity_id
_entity_poly.type
_entity_poly.pdbx_seq_one_letter_code
_entity_poly.pdbx_strand_id
1 'polypeptide(L)'
;MVASTAILAMHKDLLARVVPEPQNFDEDKYAGIFHFRLWKDNRWVDVPVDDRLPVNEDGELLFMCSRTKDEFWSALLEKAFAKLHGGYAALEGGSGVEAMLTFTGGLSEQIELSEPHKDFYKTLQKAFERSSLLTCSILEEEKGGKGLSVLHEYSLTGVNKVTLPDVGTVELVRLRNPWGSSEWKGPWGDKMSMEDFLKHFQLLDICHLGPDTLSSHTTGESASKRWEMSTFEGAWVEDPCSCPVPLTQEYLEDNTKVAEVEEFRPSREVTKRFLLLPGNFCVIPATEEPDLAGEFLLRIYTEKKSISKEHDETPGIIEKPPAIFDVCPIDKEDDGAKPTENENEVDGGEGSKEEEEIEVDEDLKRMFNEVAGDEGKVCCESLQSLLKKVFERDGNPQKFSLDICRSMVALIDDNYTGQLSVEEFAFLYKKIKEWEAAFKESDKDCTGYLSTYE
;
A
#
# COMPACT_ATOMS: atom_id res chain seq x y z
N MET A 1 -11.17 -18.34 -12.80
CA MET A 1 -11.71 -18.85 -11.51
C MET A 1 -11.58 -20.37 -11.40
N VAL A 2 -12.26 -21.17 -12.24
CA VAL A 2 -12.27 -22.65 -12.10
C VAL A 2 -10.88 -23.28 -12.17
N ALA A 3 -10.00 -22.83 -13.09
CA ALA A 3 -8.62 -23.33 -13.16
C ALA A 3 -7.81 -22.94 -11.90
N SER A 4 -7.98 -21.73 -11.39
CA SER A 4 -7.38 -21.26 -10.14
C SER A 4 -7.82 -22.10 -8.94
N THR A 5 -9.11 -22.42 -8.82
CA THR A 5 -9.63 -23.31 -7.75
C THR A 5 -9.10 -24.73 -7.89
N ALA A 6 -8.96 -25.23 -9.12
CA ALA A 6 -8.37 -26.54 -9.38
C ALA A 6 -6.89 -26.61 -8.96
N ILE A 7 -6.13 -25.51 -9.11
CA ILE A 7 -4.76 -25.40 -8.60
C ILE A 7 -4.76 -25.29 -7.08
N LEU A 8 -5.61 -24.43 -6.49
CA LEU A 8 -5.72 -24.29 -5.04
C LEU A 8 -5.92 -25.64 -4.36
N ALA A 9 -6.79 -26.49 -4.90
CA ALA A 9 -7.04 -27.84 -4.39
C ALA A 9 -5.80 -28.76 -4.38
N MET A 10 -4.78 -28.47 -5.20
CA MET A 10 -3.52 -29.22 -5.23
C MET A 10 -2.53 -28.76 -4.15
N HIS A 11 -2.72 -27.58 -3.56
CA HIS A 11 -1.87 -27.01 -2.52
C HIS A 11 -2.57 -27.08 -1.16
N LYS A 12 -2.40 -28.18 -0.43
CA LYS A 12 -3.12 -28.46 0.83
C LYS A 12 -3.04 -27.32 1.86
N ASP A 13 -1.85 -26.75 2.07
CA ASP A 13 -1.65 -25.68 3.05
C ASP A 13 -2.39 -24.38 2.65
N LEU A 14 -2.42 -24.07 1.35
CA LEU A 14 -3.16 -22.92 0.83
C LEU A 14 -4.66 -23.17 0.85
N LEU A 15 -5.08 -24.38 0.49
CA LEU A 15 -6.48 -24.78 0.57
C LEU A 15 -6.99 -24.65 2.00
N ALA A 16 -6.27 -25.17 2.99
CA ALA A 16 -6.65 -25.06 4.40
C ALA A 16 -6.69 -23.61 4.92
N ARG A 17 -5.94 -22.70 4.28
CA ARG A 17 -6.00 -21.28 4.58
C ARG A 17 -7.28 -20.64 4.03
N VAL A 18 -7.62 -20.93 2.77
CA VAL A 18 -8.79 -20.36 2.06
C VAL A 18 -10.10 -21.00 2.50
N VAL A 19 -10.07 -22.31 2.74
CA VAL A 19 -11.17 -23.17 3.18
C VAL A 19 -10.78 -23.73 4.55
N PRO A 20 -11.03 -22.98 5.64
CA PRO A 20 -10.65 -23.42 6.98
C PRO A 20 -11.35 -24.72 7.36
N GLU A 21 -10.61 -25.64 7.97
CA GLU A 21 -11.18 -26.83 8.62
C GLU A 21 -11.26 -26.62 10.14
N PRO A 22 -12.24 -27.23 10.84
CA PRO A 22 -13.29 -28.10 10.32
C PRO A 22 -14.55 -27.32 9.88
N GLN A 23 -15.13 -27.72 8.74
CA GLN A 23 -16.47 -27.33 8.30
C GLN A 23 -17.18 -28.56 7.76
N ASN A 24 -18.34 -28.94 8.30
CA ASN A 24 -19.05 -30.15 7.92
C ASN A 24 -20.56 -30.00 8.05
N PHE A 25 -21.28 -31.01 7.56
CA PHE A 25 -22.74 -31.10 7.61
C PHE A 25 -23.22 -31.99 8.77
N ASP A 26 -22.41 -32.19 9.82
CA ASP A 26 -22.78 -33.05 10.95
C ASP A 26 -23.91 -32.40 11.75
N GLU A 27 -24.99 -33.15 12.02
CA GLU A 27 -26.23 -32.64 12.63
C GLU A 27 -26.02 -31.87 13.95
N ASP A 28 -25.03 -32.27 14.76
CA ASP A 28 -24.76 -31.68 16.08
C ASP A 28 -24.16 -30.26 16.00
N LYS A 29 -23.56 -29.88 14.87
CA LYS A 29 -22.81 -28.63 14.70
C LYS A 29 -23.23 -27.82 13.47
N TYR A 30 -23.99 -28.42 12.57
CA TYR A 30 -24.45 -27.77 11.35
C TYR A 30 -25.51 -26.70 11.65
N ALA A 31 -25.27 -25.49 11.15
CA ALA A 31 -26.17 -24.35 11.27
C ALA A 31 -26.44 -23.65 9.92
N GLY A 32 -26.18 -24.33 8.80
CA GLY A 32 -26.36 -23.77 7.45
C GLY A 32 -25.44 -22.59 7.13
N ILE A 33 -24.27 -22.50 7.78
CA ILE A 33 -23.28 -21.44 7.61
C ILE A 33 -21.88 -22.04 7.42
N PHE A 34 -21.16 -21.49 6.45
CA PHE A 34 -19.78 -21.79 6.10
C PHE A 34 -19.00 -20.48 6.00
N HIS A 35 -17.68 -20.54 6.05
CA HIS A 35 -16.83 -19.37 5.89
C HIS A 35 -15.55 -19.69 5.10
N PHE A 36 -15.06 -18.67 4.41
CA PHE A 36 -13.86 -18.75 3.58
C PHE A 36 -12.99 -17.54 3.86
N ARG A 37 -11.66 -17.72 3.82
CA ARG A 37 -10.72 -16.60 3.96
C ARG A 37 -10.23 -16.21 2.58
N LEU A 38 -10.54 -14.99 2.17
CA LEU A 38 -10.18 -14.45 0.87
C LEU A 38 -9.31 -13.21 1.05
N TRP A 39 -8.28 -13.07 0.22
CA TRP A 39 -7.42 -11.90 0.23
C TRP A 39 -8.06 -10.75 -0.54
N LYS A 40 -8.21 -9.59 0.12
CA LYS A 40 -8.72 -8.37 -0.49
C LYS A 40 -8.12 -7.16 0.23
N ASP A 41 -7.70 -6.16 -0.53
CA ASP A 41 -7.18 -4.89 -0.02
C ASP A 41 -6.06 -5.09 1.02
N ASN A 42 -5.03 -5.84 0.63
CA ASN A 42 -3.85 -6.17 1.44
C ASN A 42 -4.11 -6.93 2.76
N ARG A 43 -5.28 -7.58 2.90
CA ARG A 43 -5.62 -8.35 4.11
C ARG A 43 -6.45 -9.59 3.82
N TRP A 44 -6.39 -10.53 4.75
CA TRP A 44 -7.31 -11.68 4.76
C TRP A 44 -8.66 -11.25 5.34
N VAL A 45 -9.71 -11.48 4.58
CA VAL A 45 -11.10 -11.21 4.93
C VAL A 45 -11.83 -12.53 5.11
N ASP A 46 -12.48 -12.71 6.26
CA ASP A 46 -13.35 -13.86 6.52
C ASP A 46 -14.74 -13.60 5.93
N VAL A 47 -15.18 -14.47 5.02
CA VAL A 47 -16.41 -14.30 4.23
C VAL A 47 -17.39 -15.42 4.59
N PRO A 48 -18.32 -15.18 5.52
CA PRO A 48 -19.36 -16.15 5.85
C PRO A 48 -20.42 -16.20 4.74
N VAL A 49 -20.88 -17.40 4.41
CA VAL A 49 -21.96 -17.67 3.45
C VAL A 49 -22.88 -18.75 4.00
N ASP A 50 -24.17 -18.63 3.73
CA ASP A 50 -25.07 -19.77 3.89
C ASP A 50 -24.88 -20.79 2.76
N ASP A 51 -25.49 -21.97 2.87
CA ASP A 51 -25.34 -23.06 1.90
C ASP A 51 -26.41 -23.15 0.81
N ARG A 52 -27.24 -22.11 0.67
CA ARG A 52 -28.21 -22.03 -0.43
C ARG A 52 -27.49 -21.74 -1.74
N LEU A 53 -27.43 -22.72 -2.63
CA LEU A 53 -26.76 -22.59 -3.92
C LEU A 53 -27.77 -22.40 -5.06
N PRO A 54 -27.46 -21.58 -6.09
CA PRO A 54 -28.30 -21.46 -7.28
C PRO A 54 -28.40 -22.78 -8.05
N VAL A 55 -29.63 -23.21 -8.32
CA VAL A 55 -29.93 -24.44 -9.07
C VAL A 55 -30.88 -24.14 -10.24
N ASN A 56 -30.84 -24.97 -11.28
CA ASN A 56 -31.83 -24.95 -12.36
C ASN A 56 -33.16 -25.56 -11.91
N GLU A 57 -34.14 -25.62 -12.82
CA GLU A 57 -35.47 -26.22 -12.55
C GLU A 57 -35.39 -27.71 -12.19
N ASP A 58 -34.36 -28.40 -12.65
CA ASP A 58 -34.09 -29.82 -12.38
C ASP A 58 -33.33 -30.05 -11.05
N GLY A 59 -32.97 -28.98 -10.34
CA GLY A 59 -32.23 -29.03 -9.07
C GLY A 59 -30.71 -29.22 -9.22
N GLU A 60 -30.16 -29.05 -10.42
CA GLU A 60 -28.72 -29.12 -10.69
C GLU A 60 -28.06 -27.76 -10.47
N LEU A 61 -26.84 -27.75 -9.92
CA LEU A 61 -26.08 -26.52 -9.67
C LEU A 61 -25.81 -25.76 -10.97
N LEU A 62 -26.09 -24.46 -10.98
CA LEU A 62 -25.89 -23.60 -12.16
C LEU A 62 -24.41 -23.23 -12.38
N PHE A 63 -23.64 -23.15 -11.30
CA PHE A 63 -22.25 -22.71 -11.33
C PHE A 63 -21.28 -23.86 -10.96
N MET A 64 -20.15 -23.57 -10.33
CA MET A 64 -19.14 -24.57 -9.99
C MET A 64 -19.74 -25.74 -9.20
N CYS A 65 -19.41 -26.95 -9.64
CA CYS A 65 -19.81 -28.19 -8.97
C CYS A 65 -18.64 -29.18 -8.96
N SER A 66 -18.61 -30.04 -7.94
CA SER A 66 -17.75 -31.22 -7.96
C SER A 66 -18.38 -32.33 -8.80
N ARG A 67 -17.54 -33.20 -9.37
CA ARG A 67 -17.99 -34.48 -9.94
C ARG A 67 -18.41 -35.47 -8.84
N THR A 68 -17.91 -35.25 -7.64
CA THR A 68 -18.26 -36.00 -6.43
C THR A 68 -19.55 -35.42 -5.86
N LYS A 69 -20.62 -36.22 -5.78
CA LYS A 69 -21.97 -35.73 -5.47
C LYS A 69 -22.14 -35.16 -4.06
N ASP A 70 -21.26 -35.52 -3.14
CA ASP A 70 -21.25 -35.17 -1.72
C ASP A 70 -20.19 -34.12 -1.36
N GLU A 71 -19.63 -33.43 -2.36
CA GLU A 71 -18.59 -32.42 -2.16
C GLU A 71 -19.04 -31.02 -2.63
N PHE A 72 -19.20 -30.09 -1.69
CA PHE A 72 -19.79 -28.76 -1.94
C PHE A 72 -18.85 -27.57 -1.67
N TRP A 73 -17.64 -27.81 -1.15
CA TRP A 73 -16.75 -26.70 -0.74
C TRP A 73 -16.40 -25.76 -1.89
N SER A 74 -16.27 -26.29 -3.11
CA SER A 74 -15.92 -25.52 -4.31
C SER A 74 -17.06 -24.60 -4.75
N ALA A 75 -18.30 -25.10 -4.71
CA ALA A 75 -19.51 -24.33 -4.99
C ALA A 75 -19.71 -23.21 -3.95
N LEU A 76 -19.47 -23.51 -2.67
CA LEU A 76 -19.57 -22.54 -1.58
C LEU A 76 -18.44 -21.51 -1.62
N LEU A 77 -17.22 -21.91 -2.02
CA LEU A 77 -16.09 -21.00 -2.24
C LEU A 77 -16.41 -20.01 -3.36
N GLU A 78 -16.98 -20.48 -4.47
CA GLU A 78 -17.45 -19.60 -5.53
C GLU A 78 -18.51 -18.62 -5.04
N LYS A 79 -19.45 -19.07 -4.21
CA LYS A 79 -20.46 -18.19 -3.61
C LYS A 79 -19.82 -17.10 -2.73
N ALA A 80 -18.83 -17.46 -1.93
CA ALA A 80 -18.09 -16.49 -1.11
C ALA A 80 -17.31 -15.50 -1.98
N PHE A 81 -16.68 -15.98 -3.06
CA PHE A 81 -16.01 -15.15 -4.04
C PHE A 81 -16.98 -14.19 -4.74
N ALA A 82 -18.15 -14.67 -5.17
CA ALA A 82 -19.23 -13.86 -5.74
C ALA A 82 -19.70 -12.78 -4.74
N LYS A 83 -19.93 -13.15 -3.48
CA LYS A 83 -20.32 -12.21 -2.43
C LYS A 83 -19.28 -11.08 -2.24
N LEU A 84 -17.99 -11.41 -2.30
CA LEU A 84 -16.89 -10.45 -2.14
C LEU A 84 -16.83 -9.42 -3.29
N HIS A 85 -17.30 -9.81 -4.48
CA HIS A 85 -17.28 -9.00 -5.71
C HIS A 85 -18.66 -8.41 -6.09
N GLY A 86 -19.68 -8.58 -5.24
CA GLY A 86 -21.01 -7.97 -5.44
C GLY A 86 -22.07 -8.88 -6.09
N GLY A 87 -21.74 -10.12 -6.44
CA GLY A 87 -22.68 -11.13 -6.94
C GLY A 87 -22.08 -12.03 -8.02
N TYR A 88 -22.82 -13.07 -8.43
CA TYR A 88 -22.36 -14.00 -9.48
C TYR A 88 -22.19 -13.32 -10.85
N ALA A 89 -23.07 -12.37 -11.20
CA ALA A 89 -22.96 -11.62 -12.45
C ALA A 89 -21.69 -10.76 -12.52
N ALA A 90 -21.17 -10.30 -11.37
CA ALA A 90 -19.92 -9.55 -11.30
C ALA A 90 -18.67 -10.42 -11.56
N LEU A 91 -18.82 -11.75 -11.62
CA LEU A 91 -17.74 -12.67 -11.94
C LEU A 91 -17.60 -12.94 -13.44
N GLU A 92 -18.55 -12.48 -14.25
CA GLU A 92 -18.51 -12.65 -15.70
C GLU A 92 -17.32 -11.87 -16.30
N GLY A 93 -16.49 -12.55 -17.09
CA GLY A 93 -15.27 -11.96 -17.67
C GLY A 93 -14.08 -11.86 -16.70
N GLY A 94 -14.19 -12.36 -15.47
CA GLY A 94 -13.09 -12.36 -14.51
C GLY A 94 -11.90 -13.22 -14.93
N SER A 95 -10.68 -12.73 -14.70
CA SER A 95 -9.43 -13.44 -14.99
C SER A 95 -9.13 -14.53 -13.96
N GLY A 96 -8.52 -15.65 -14.36
CA GLY A 96 -7.99 -16.63 -13.40
C GLY A 96 -6.91 -16.07 -12.50
N VAL A 97 -6.21 -15.03 -12.93
CA VAL A 97 -5.22 -14.30 -12.13
C VAL A 97 -5.86 -13.67 -10.90
N GLU A 98 -6.99 -13.00 -11.07
CA GLU A 98 -7.69 -12.35 -9.96
C GLU A 98 -8.12 -13.37 -8.89
N ALA A 99 -8.60 -14.53 -9.32
CA ALA A 99 -8.90 -15.63 -8.42
C ALA A 99 -7.64 -16.15 -7.71
N MET A 100 -6.51 -16.35 -8.42
CA MET A 100 -5.24 -16.74 -7.78
C MET A 100 -4.78 -15.72 -6.75
N LEU A 101 -4.83 -14.42 -7.05
CA LEU A 101 -4.45 -13.35 -6.12
C LEU A 101 -5.37 -13.33 -4.91
N THR A 102 -6.68 -13.49 -5.10
CA THR A 102 -7.65 -13.55 -4.00
C THR A 102 -7.45 -14.78 -3.11
N PHE A 103 -7.02 -15.91 -3.67
CA PHE A 103 -6.79 -17.13 -2.88
C PHE A 103 -5.44 -17.16 -2.17
N THR A 104 -4.51 -16.26 -2.51
CA THR A 104 -3.12 -16.36 -2.04
C THR A 104 -2.59 -15.09 -1.37
N GLY A 105 -3.08 -13.91 -1.75
CA GLY A 105 -2.41 -12.64 -1.47
C GLY A 105 -1.07 -12.46 -2.17
N GLY A 106 -0.80 -13.29 -3.17
CA GLY A 106 0.45 -13.27 -3.93
C GLY A 106 0.60 -12.06 -4.86
N LEU A 107 1.64 -12.14 -5.69
CA LEU A 107 1.93 -11.20 -6.78
C LEU A 107 1.78 -11.92 -8.11
N SER A 108 1.14 -11.29 -9.09
CA SER A 108 0.94 -11.89 -10.42
C SER A 108 1.97 -11.43 -11.43
N GLU A 109 2.46 -12.32 -12.28
CA GLU A 109 3.27 -12.02 -13.46
C GLU A 109 2.60 -12.67 -14.68
N GLN A 110 2.35 -11.88 -15.72
CA GLN A 110 1.85 -12.39 -17.00
C GLN A 110 2.98 -12.39 -18.02
N ILE A 111 3.13 -13.50 -18.74
CA ILE A 111 4.15 -13.71 -19.77
C ILE A 111 3.46 -14.06 -21.08
N GLU A 112 3.76 -13.27 -22.12
CA GLU A 112 3.39 -13.61 -23.49
C GLU A 112 4.33 -14.69 -24.04
N LEU A 113 3.74 -15.79 -24.51
CA LEU A 113 4.46 -16.99 -24.95
C LEU A 113 4.87 -16.96 -26.43
N SER A 114 4.48 -15.91 -27.16
CA SER A 114 4.89 -15.66 -28.54
C SER A 114 6.41 -15.44 -28.64
N GLU A 115 6.99 -14.73 -27.65
CA GLU A 115 8.42 -14.38 -27.61
C GLU A 115 9.04 -14.62 -26.21
N PRO A 116 9.14 -15.89 -25.75
CA PRO A 116 9.66 -16.18 -24.43
C PRO A 116 11.18 -15.92 -24.34
N HIS A 117 11.66 -15.47 -23.18
CA HIS A 117 13.11 -15.33 -22.94
C HIS A 117 13.84 -16.70 -23.02
N LYS A 118 15.14 -16.66 -23.35
CA LYS A 118 15.96 -17.87 -23.60
C LYS A 118 15.95 -18.90 -22.46
N ASP A 119 15.82 -18.46 -21.21
CA ASP A 119 15.83 -19.31 -20.01
C ASP A 119 14.41 -19.60 -19.46
N PHE A 120 13.37 -19.46 -20.28
CA PHE A 120 11.98 -19.56 -19.85
C PHE A 120 11.63 -20.83 -19.08
N TYR A 121 12.12 -21.98 -19.52
CA TYR A 121 11.89 -23.23 -18.80
C TYR A 121 12.46 -23.21 -17.38
N LYS A 122 13.63 -22.60 -17.19
CA LYS A 122 14.25 -22.43 -15.86
C LYS A 122 13.42 -21.51 -14.98
N THR A 123 12.77 -20.49 -15.56
CA THR A 123 11.82 -19.63 -14.85
C THR A 123 10.60 -20.43 -14.36
N LEU A 124 10.05 -21.32 -15.19
CA LEU A 124 8.99 -22.24 -14.76
C LEU A 124 9.46 -23.14 -13.62
N GLN A 125 10.65 -23.76 -13.74
CA GLN A 125 11.22 -24.59 -12.67
C GLN A 125 11.34 -23.82 -11.36
N LYS A 126 11.89 -22.60 -11.40
CA LYS A 126 12.00 -21.74 -10.23
C LYS A 126 10.64 -21.38 -9.62
N ALA A 127 9.61 -21.20 -10.45
CA ALA A 127 8.25 -20.91 -9.99
C ALA A 127 7.65 -22.12 -9.23
N PHE A 128 7.80 -23.34 -9.78
CA PHE A 128 7.38 -24.57 -9.10
C PHE A 128 8.16 -24.86 -7.82
N GLU A 129 9.48 -24.63 -7.82
CA GLU A 129 10.33 -24.77 -6.61
C GLU A 129 9.85 -23.87 -5.45
N ARG A 130 9.26 -22.72 -5.80
CA ARG A 130 8.68 -21.72 -4.88
C ARG A 130 7.19 -21.92 -4.65
N SER A 131 6.63 -23.04 -5.11
CA SER A 131 5.20 -23.36 -5.03
C SER A 131 4.28 -22.28 -5.63
N SER A 132 4.75 -21.51 -6.62
CA SER A 132 3.90 -20.56 -7.34
C SER A 132 2.75 -21.29 -8.04
N LEU A 133 1.62 -20.61 -8.22
CA LEU A 133 0.46 -21.13 -8.95
C LEU A 133 0.55 -20.65 -10.40
N LEU A 134 0.32 -21.53 -11.37
CA LEU A 134 0.51 -21.22 -12.78
C LEU A 134 -0.73 -21.59 -13.60
N THR A 135 -1.27 -20.63 -14.34
CA THR A 135 -2.34 -20.83 -15.33
C THR A 135 -1.86 -20.41 -16.71
N CYS A 136 -2.43 -21.00 -17.75
CA CYS A 136 -2.13 -20.62 -19.13
C CYS A 136 -3.39 -20.68 -19.99
N SER A 137 -3.49 -19.82 -20.98
CA SER A 137 -4.69 -19.70 -21.81
C SER A 137 -4.38 -19.79 -23.29
N ILE A 138 -5.37 -20.30 -24.02
CA ILE A 138 -5.39 -20.28 -25.48
C ILE A 138 -6.37 -19.21 -25.93
N LEU A 139 -5.89 -18.19 -26.63
CA LEU A 139 -6.71 -17.03 -27.03
C LEU A 139 -7.24 -17.14 -28.46
N GLU A 140 -6.41 -17.60 -29.39
CA GLU A 140 -6.76 -17.67 -30.81
C GLU A 140 -7.35 -19.04 -31.17
N GLU A 141 -8.42 -19.04 -31.96
CA GLU A 141 -9.15 -20.27 -32.33
C GLU A 141 -8.28 -21.28 -33.09
N GLU A 142 -7.41 -20.79 -33.97
CA GLU A 142 -6.50 -21.59 -34.80
C GLU A 142 -5.44 -22.37 -34.01
N LYS A 143 -5.20 -21.96 -32.76
CA LYS A 143 -4.23 -22.59 -31.86
C LYS A 143 -4.81 -23.76 -31.08
N GLY A 144 -6.13 -23.94 -31.15
CA GLY A 144 -6.85 -25.07 -30.56
C GLY A 144 -6.60 -26.40 -31.28
N GLY A 145 -7.39 -27.40 -30.88
CA GLY A 145 -7.36 -28.73 -31.49
C GLY A 145 -6.54 -29.74 -30.69
N LYS A 146 -6.50 -31.00 -31.17
CA LYS A 146 -5.91 -32.15 -30.44
C LYS A 146 -6.38 -32.26 -28.97
N GLY A 147 -7.64 -31.91 -28.70
CA GLY A 147 -8.22 -31.96 -27.35
C GLY A 147 -8.07 -30.67 -26.53
N LEU A 148 -7.38 -29.65 -27.05
CA LEU A 148 -7.32 -28.31 -26.45
C LEU A 148 -8.54 -27.47 -26.88
N SER A 149 -9.29 -27.02 -25.90
CA SER A 149 -10.29 -25.95 -25.97
C SER A 149 -9.63 -24.57 -26.03
N VAL A 150 -10.17 -23.70 -26.88
CA VAL A 150 -9.79 -22.29 -27.08
C VAL A 150 -10.62 -21.38 -26.17
N LEU A 151 -10.19 -20.13 -25.99
CA LEU A 151 -10.79 -19.17 -25.06
C LEU A 151 -11.00 -19.77 -23.67
N HIS A 152 -10.00 -20.56 -23.25
CA HIS A 152 -10.07 -21.39 -22.06
C HIS A 152 -8.74 -21.36 -21.31
N GLU A 153 -8.85 -21.46 -19.98
CA GLU A 153 -7.73 -21.42 -19.06
C GLU A 153 -7.43 -22.83 -18.53
N TYR A 154 -6.14 -23.18 -18.51
CA TYR A 154 -5.62 -24.45 -18.03
C TYR A 154 -4.72 -24.21 -16.84
N SER A 155 -4.69 -25.18 -15.94
CA SER A 155 -3.74 -25.20 -14.83
C SER A 155 -2.44 -25.86 -15.27
N LEU A 156 -1.30 -25.20 -15.07
CA LEU A 156 0.01 -25.81 -15.23
C LEU A 156 0.41 -26.48 -13.90
N THR A 157 0.51 -27.80 -13.90
CA THR A 157 0.60 -28.63 -12.67
C THR A 157 1.96 -29.32 -12.50
N GLY A 158 2.91 -29.08 -13.40
CA GLY A 158 4.26 -29.56 -13.25
C GLY A 158 5.14 -29.33 -14.47
N VAL A 159 6.44 -29.35 -14.22
CA VAL A 159 7.50 -29.32 -15.23
C VAL A 159 8.46 -30.49 -14.99
N ASN A 160 8.92 -31.15 -16.05
CA ASN A 160 9.89 -32.23 -15.93
C ASN A 160 10.78 -32.37 -17.17
N LYS A 161 12.02 -32.81 -16.98
CA LYS A 161 12.95 -33.11 -18.08
C LYS A 161 13.12 -34.61 -18.22
N VAL A 162 13.06 -35.12 -19.45
CA VAL A 162 13.27 -36.53 -19.77
C VAL A 162 14.40 -36.64 -20.78
N THR A 163 15.45 -37.39 -20.43
CA THR A 163 16.56 -37.68 -21.35
C THR A 163 16.34 -39.04 -22.01
N LEU A 164 16.22 -39.03 -23.33
CA LEU A 164 16.09 -40.24 -24.15
C LEU A 164 17.43 -40.53 -24.85
N PRO A 165 17.84 -41.82 -24.98
CA PRO A 165 19.13 -42.19 -25.56
C PRO A 165 19.41 -41.61 -26.96
N ASP A 166 18.40 -41.57 -27.83
CA ASP A 166 18.58 -41.19 -29.25
C ASP A 166 18.03 -39.80 -29.61
N VAL A 167 17.27 -39.18 -28.71
CA VAL A 167 16.56 -37.90 -28.95
C VAL A 167 17.17 -36.76 -28.11
N GLY A 168 17.92 -37.08 -27.06
CA GLY A 168 18.46 -36.11 -26.12
C GLY A 168 17.44 -35.74 -25.04
N THR A 169 17.61 -34.54 -24.45
CA THR A 169 16.75 -34.09 -23.34
C THR A 169 15.54 -33.33 -23.88
N VAL A 170 14.36 -33.77 -23.49
CA VAL A 170 13.08 -33.13 -23.81
C VAL A 170 12.52 -32.50 -22.55
N GLU A 171 12.11 -31.24 -22.67
CA GLU A 171 11.46 -30.48 -21.62
C GLU A 171 9.94 -30.64 -21.74
N LEU A 172 9.28 -31.00 -20.63
CA LEU A 172 7.87 -31.32 -20.58
C LEU A 172 7.14 -30.44 -19.56
N VAL A 173 5.89 -30.11 -19.89
CA VAL A 173 4.91 -29.52 -18.99
C VAL A 173 3.73 -30.48 -18.79
N ARG A 174 3.07 -30.38 -17.65
CA ARG A 174 1.82 -31.09 -17.38
C ARG A 174 0.70 -30.09 -17.17
N LEU A 175 -0.35 -30.23 -17.97
CA LEU A 175 -1.52 -29.36 -17.96
C LEU A 175 -2.70 -30.10 -17.34
N ARG A 176 -3.64 -29.36 -16.76
CA ARG A 176 -4.93 -29.87 -16.31
C ARG A 176 -6.03 -28.98 -16.87
N ASN A 177 -6.96 -29.60 -17.59
CA ASN A 177 -8.20 -28.95 -17.99
C ASN A 177 -9.15 -28.91 -16.77
N PRO A 178 -9.56 -27.72 -16.28
CA PRO A 178 -10.46 -27.62 -15.14
C PRO A 178 -11.82 -28.30 -15.34
N TRP A 179 -12.34 -28.36 -16.58
CA TRP A 179 -13.60 -29.05 -16.88
C TRP A 179 -13.47 -30.58 -16.89
N GLY A 180 -12.25 -31.09 -17.04
CA GLY A 180 -11.94 -32.52 -17.13
C GLY A 180 -12.64 -33.26 -18.27
N SER A 181 -13.14 -32.54 -19.28
CA SER A 181 -13.92 -33.09 -20.40
C SER A 181 -13.06 -33.48 -21.61
N SER A 182 -11.84 -32.95 -21.69
CA SER A 182 -10.88 -33.24 -22.75
C SER A 182 -9.44 -33.20 -22.25
N GLU A 183 -8.58 -33.97 -22.93
CA GLU A 183 -7.15 -34.08 -22.66
C GLU A 183 -6.35 -33.94 -23.96
N TRP A 184 -5.07 -33.59 -23.83
CA TRP A 184 -4.14 -33.45 -24.94
C TRP A 184 -3.95 -34.79 -25.68
N LYS A 185 -4.15 -34.78 -27.00
CA LYS A 185 -4.06 -35.96 -27.88
C LYS A 185 -2.77 -35.99 -28.71
N GLY A 186 -1.85 -35.06 -28.48
CA GLY A 186 -0.55 -35.03 -29.17
C GLY A 186 0.51 -35.89 -28.48
N PRO A 187 1.78 -35.74 -28.87
CA PRO A 187 2.89 -36.45 -28.23
C PRO A 187 2.91 -36.21 -26.72
N TRP A 188 3.33 -37.24 -25.98
CA TRP A 188 3.44 -37.26 -24.51
C TRP A 188 2.13 -37.37 -23.71
N GLY A 189 0.96 -37.45 -24.38
CA GLY A 189 -0.33 -37.77 -23.76
C GLY A 189 -0.75 -36.73 -22.72
N ASP A 190 -0.92 -37.13 -21.46
CA ASP A 190 -1.23 -36.19 -20.35
C ASP A 190 -0.13 -35.14 -20.09
N LYS A 191 1.05 -35.34 -20.69
CA LYS A 191 2.16 -34.39 -20.70
C LYS A 191 2.26 -33.77 -22.08
N MET A 192 2.82 -32.58 -22.15
CA MET A 192 3.04 -31.84 -23.40
C MET A 192 4.51 -31.40 -23.47
N SER A 193 5.09 -31.40 -24.66
CA SER A 193 6.45 -30.87 -24.86
C SER A 193 6.45 -29.35 -24.72
N MET A 194 7.57 -28.76 -24.31
CA MET A 194 7.69 -27.29 -24.28
C MET A 194 7.50 -26.65 -25.65
N GLU A 195 7.90 -27.34 -26.72
CA GLU A 195 7.69 -26.88 -28.10
C GLU A 195 6.20 -26.82 -28.44
N ASP A 196 5.44 -27.88 -28.14
CA ASP A 196 3.98 -27.88 -28.34
C ASP A 196 3.29 -26.84 -27.45
N PHE A 197 3.78 -26.65 -26.22
CA PHE A 197 3.25 -25.65 -25.30
C PHE A 197 3.37 -24.23 -25.86
N LEU A 198 4.58 -23.82 -26.26
CA LEU A 198 4.82 -22.50 -26.86
C LEU A 198 4.12 -22.33 -28.22
N LYS A 199 3.85 -23.43 -28.92
CA LYS A 199 3.11 -23.39 -30.17
C LYS A 199 1.63 -23.09 -29.96
N HIS A 200 1.02 -23.64 -28.91
CA HIS A 200 -0.44 -23.65 -28.72
C HIS A 200 -0.94 -22.61 -27.72
N PHE A 201 -0.16 -22.25 -26.70
CA PHE A 201 -0.57 -21.30 -25.66
C PHE A 201 0.02 -19.92 -25.94
N GLN A 202 -0.74 -18.85 -25.66
CA GLN A 202 -0.32 -17.46 -25.88
C GLN A 202 0.03 -16.75 -24.59
N LEU A 203 -0.68 -17.03 -23.49
CA LEU A 203 -0.43 -16.38 -22.21
C LEU A 203 -0.16 -17.42 -21.13
N LEU A 204 0.80 -17.08 -20.26
CA LEU A 204 1.05 -17.74 -19.00
C LEU A 204 0.93 -16.71 -17.88
N ASP A 205 0.12 -17.01 -16.87
CA ASP A 205 0.08 -16.25 -15.63
C ASP A 205 0.73 -17.05 -14.51
N ILE A 206 1.60 -16.38 -13.76
CA ILE A 206 2.30 -16.94 -12.60
C ILE A 206 1.89 -16.12 -11.39
N CYS A 207 1.29 -16.76 -10.39
CA CYS A 207 1.04 -16.16 -9.09
C CYS A 207 2.14 -16.60 -8.10
N HIS A 208 3.01 -15.67 -7.76
CA HIS A 208 4.06 -15.83 -6.78
C HIS A 208 3.53 -15.68 -5.36
N LEU A 209 3.81 -16.66 -4.52
CA LEU A 209 3.40 -16.66 -3.12
C LEU A 209 4.31 -15.78 -2.28
N GLY A 210 3.73 -14.91 -1.45
CA GLY A 210 4.47 -14.16 -0.43
C GLY A 210 5.00 -15.08 0.68
N PRO A 211 5.99 -14.64 1.47
CA PRO A 211 6.66 -15.46 2.49
C PRO A 211 5.70 -16.04 3.54
N ASP A 212 4.65 -15.29 3.88
CA ASP A 212 3.65 -15.66 4.88
C ASP A 212 2.53 -16.56 4.34
N THR A 213 2.50 -16.81 3.03
CA THR A 213 1.40 -17.54 2.37
C THR A 213 1.39 -19.02 2.75
N LEU A 214 2.58 -19.61 2.88
CA LEU A 214 2.80 -21.01 3.24
C LEU A 214 3.28 -21.14 4.69
N SER A 215 2.63 -22.02 5.46
CA SER A 215 3.01 -22.29 6.85
C SER A 215 4.47 -22.75 6.99
N SER A 216 5.06 -22.58 8.17
CA SER A 216 6.43 -23.01 8.47
C SER A 216 6.62 -24.53 8.47
N HIS A 217 5.55 -25.31 8.33
CA HIS A 217 5.59 -26.78 8.32
C HIS A 217 5.96 -27.39 6.96
N THR A 218 6.28 -26.58 5.93
CA THR A 218 6.85 -27.09 4.68
C THR A 218 8.23 -27.68 4.96
N THR A 219 8.32 -28.98 5.26
CA THR A 219 9.60 -29.67 5.49
C THR A 219 10.27 -30.01 4.16
N GLY A 220 11.53 -29.59 3.97
CA GLY A 220 12.37 -30.00 2.82
C GLY A 220 13.07 -28.84 2.10
N GLU A 221 13.71 -29.13 0.96
CA GLU A 221 14.45 -28.17 0.12
C GLU A 221 13.59 -26.99 -0.40
N SER A 222 12.25 -27.14 -0.47
CA SER A 222 11.34 -26.05 -0.84
C SER A 222 11.18 -24.96 0.22
N ALA A 223 11.49 -25.22 1.50
CA ALA A 223 11.52 -24.16 2.52
C ALA A 223 12.62 -23.13 2.27
N SER A 224 13.70 -23.54 1.58
CA SER A 224 14.89 -22.73 1.32
C SER A 224 14.71 -21.73 0.16
N LYS A 225 13.66 -21.87 -0.64
CA LYS A 225 13.42 -21.03 -1.82
C LYS A 225 12.08 -20.31 -1.63
N ARG A 226 12.03 -19.33 -0.72
CA ARG A 226 10.89 -18.40 -0.59
C ARG A 226 11.24 -17.08 -1.26
N TRP A 227 10.22 -16.34 -1.65
CA TRP A 227 10.40 -14.93 -2.03
C TRP A 227 10.62 -14.10 -0.76
N GLU A 228 11.57 -13.18 -0.82
CA GLU A 228 11.65 -12.06 0.10
C GLU A 228 10.67 -11.00 -0.40
N MET A 229 9.91 -10.38 0.51
CA MET A 229 8.87 -9.44 0.16
C MET A 229 8.97 -8.17 1.01
N SER A 230 8.93 -7.02 0.33
CA SER A 230 8.73 -5.71 0.95
C SER A 230 7.42 -5.13 0.44
N THR A 231 6.65 -4.48 1.30
CA THR A 231 5.36 -3.86 0.97
C THR A 231 5.36 -2.42 1.43
N PHE A 232 4.91 -1.52 0.57
CA PHE A 232 4.79 -0.08 0.82
C PHE A 232 3.39 0.37 0.40
N GLU A 233 2.69 1.01 1.31
CA GLU A 233 1.41 1.69 1.05
C GLU A 233 1.73 3.15 0.79
N GLY A 234 1.10 3.74 -0.22
CA GLY A 234 1.30 5.14 -0.55
C GLY A 234 0.08 5.73 -1.24
N ALA A 235 0.12 7.04 -1.43
CA ALA A 235 -0.92 7.75 -2.16
C ALA A 235 -0.28 8.76 -3.11
N TRP A 236 -0.87 8.88 -4.29
CA TRP A 236 -0.74 10.07 -5.12
C TRP A 236 -1.79 11.07 -4.63
N VAL A 237 -1.33 12.26 -4.27
CA VAL A 237 -2.17 13.38 -3.87
C VAL A 237 -2.26 14.37 -5.03
N GLU A 238 -3.37 15.09 -5.13
CA GLU A 238 -3.53 16.17 -6.12
C GLU A 238 -2.55 17.33 -5.88
N ASP A 239 -1.89 17.37 -4.72
CA ASP A 239 -0.95 18.42 -4.27
C ASP A 239 0.43 17.84 -3.88
N PRO A 240 1.34 17.61 -4.84
CA PRO A 240 2.66 17.03 -4.58
C PRO A 240 3.62 17.92 -3.77
N CYS A 241 3.41 19.24 -3.73
CA CYS A 241 4.29 20.19 -3.03
C CYS A 241 3.98 20.33 -1.54
N SER A 242 2.77 19.92 -1.11
CA SER A 242 2.46 19.69 0.31
C SER A 242 3.22 18.50 0.91
N CYS A 243 3.78 17.64 0.06
CA CYS A 243 4.56 16.48 0.44
C CYS A 243 6.05 16.84 0.48
N PRO A 244 6.84 16.26 1.40
CA PRO A 244 8.28 16.36 1.33
C PRO A 244 8.76 15.93 -0.07
N VAL A 245 9.77 16.62 -0.61
CA VAL A 245 10.34 16.30 -1.93
C VAL A 245 11.69 15.61 -1.72
N PRO A 246 11.73 14.30 -1.42
CA PRO A 246 12.97 13.60 -1.15
C PRO A 246 13.85 13.41 -2.40
N LEU A 247 13.29 13.61 -3.60
CA LEU A 247 13.98 13.49 -4.89
C LEU A 247 13.79 14.77 -5.70
N THR A 248 14.84 15.58 -5.81
CA THR A 248 14.79 16.85 -6.55
C THR A 248 14.79 16.62 -8.07
N GLN A 249 14.34 17.63 -8.84
CA GLN A 249 14.47 17.62 -10.29
C GLN A 249 15.92 17.43 -10.73
N GLU A 250 16.86 18.14 -10.09
CA GLU A 250 18.30 18.00 -10.33
C GLU A 250 18.78 16.56 -10.11
N TYR A 251 18.32 15.90 -9.05
CA TYR A 251 18.63 14.49 -8.81
C TYR A 251 18.12 13.59 -9.95
N LEU A 252 16.91 13.81 -10.46
CA LEU A 252 16.36 13.01 -11.55
C LEU A 252 17.08 13.26 -12.88
N GLU A 253 17.55 14.49 -13.13
CA GLU A 253 18.33 14.84 -14.32
C GLU A 253 19.74 14.22 -14.30
N ASP A 254 20.35 14.13 -13.12
CA ASP A 254 21.68 13.55 -12.92
C ASP A 254 21.70 12.00 -12.90
N ASN A 255 20.54 11.35 -12.82
CA ASN A 255 20.43 9.89 -12.69
C ASN A 255 19.74 9.23 -13.90
N THR A 256 20.30 8.10 -14.35
CA THR A 256 19.75 7.34 -15.47
C THR A 256 18.74 6.29 -14.99
N LYS A 257 17.60 6.19 -15.68
CA LYS A 257 16.65 5.08 -15.50
C LYS A 257 17.30 3.76 -15.93
N VAL A 258 17.35 2.79 -15.02
CA VAL A 258 17.93 1.45 -15.28
C VAL A 258 16.87 0.38 -15.58
N ALA A 259 15.62 0.65 -15.22
CA ALA A 259 14.47 -0.22 -15.41
C ALA A 259 13.19 0.62 -15.35
N GLU A 260 12.22 0.31 -16.21
CA GLU A 260 10.90 0.93 -16.21
C GLU A 260 9.83 -0.05 -16.73
N VAL A 261 8.57 0.30 -16.55
CA VAL A 261 7.46 -0.39 -17.21
C VAL A 261 7.28 0.22 -18.59
N GLU A 262 7.28 -0.61 -19.63
CA GLU A 262 7.23 -0.15 -21.03
C GLU A 262 5.88 0.46 -21.43
N GLU A 263 4.80 0.09 -20.73
CA GLU A 263 3.45 0.58 -21.01
C GLU A 263 2.67 0.81 -19.71
N PHE A 264 2.13 2.01 -19.55
CA PHE A 264 1.06 2.27 -18.59
C PHE A 264 -0.22 1.66 -19.14
N ARG A 265 -0.81 0.74 -18.38
CA ARG A 265 -2.06 0.09 -18.76
C ARG A 265 -3.09 0.34 -17.67
N PRO A 266 -4.36 0.63 -18.03
CA PRO A 266 -5.44 0.73 -17.06
C PRO A 266 -5.74 -0.67 -16.51
N SER A 267 -5.00 -1.05 -15.48
CA SER A 267 -5.09 -2.33 -14.77
C SER A 267 -5.06 -2.08 -13.28
N ARG A 268 -5.74 -2.93 -12.51
CA ARG A 268 -5.72 -2.89 -11.04
C ARG A 268 -4.33 -3.13 -10.46
N GLU A 269 -3.50 -3.90 -11.16
CA GLU A 269 -2.12 -4.21 -10.79
C GLU A 269 -1.24 -4.17 -12.05
N VAL A 270 -0.04 -3.61 -11.92
CA VAL A 270 1.01 -3.64 -12.95
C VAL A 270 2.24 -4.28 -12.34
N THR A 271 2.64 -5.42 -12.89
CA THR A 271 3.82 -6.17 -12.44
C THR A 271 4.83 -6.30 -13.55
N LYS A 272 6.10 -6.06 -13.24
CA LYS A 272 7.23 -6.30 -14.16
C LYS A 272 8.36 -7.01 -13.43
N ARG A 273 8.96 -7.99 -14.10
CA ARG A 273 10.15 -8.69 -13.62
C ARG A 273 11.40 -8.01 -14.15
N PHE A 274 12.34 -7.71 -13.25
CA PHE A 274 13.64 -7.16 -13.60
C PHE A 274 14.79 -8.10 -13.19
N LEU A 275 15.87 -8.07 -13.97
CA LEU A 275 17.16 -8.67 -13.62
C LEU A 275 18.21 -7.57 -13.58
N LEU A 276 18.58 -7.16 -12.38
CA LEU A 276 19.53 -6.08 -12.13
C LEU A 276 20.82 -6.62 -11.52
N LEU A 277 21.94 -5.94 -11.78
CA LEU A 277 23.17 -6.17 -11.03
C LEU A 277 22.99 -5.73 -9.58
N PRO A 278 23.70 -6.32 -8.61
CA PRO A 278 23.62 -5.88 -7.22
C PRO A 278 23.94 -4.39 -7.07
N GLY A 279 23.06 -3.64 -6.39
CA GLY A 279 23.19 -2.20 -6.22
C GLY A 279 22.04 -1.62 -5.39
N ASN A 280 22.07 -0.30 -5.20
CA ASN A 280 20.98 0.44 -4.59
C ASN A 280 20.13 1.06 -5.70
N PHE A 281 18.82 0.91 -5.59
CA PHE A 281 17.87 1.39 -6.58
C PHE A 281 16.80 2.23 -5.89
N CYS A 282 16.38 3.31 -6.54
CA CYS A 282 15.19 4.05 -6.18
C CYS A 282 14.05 3.56 -7.08
N VAL A 283 12.90 3.22 -6.48
CA VAL A 283 11.69 2.83 -7.21
C VAL A 283 10.69 3.96 -7.06
N ILE A 284 10.24 4.52 -8.18
CA ILE A 284 9.31 5.65 -8.21
C ILE A 284 7.97 5.15 -8.79
N PRO A 285 6.95 4.87 -7.96
CA PRO A 285 5.60 4.57 -8.43
C PRO A 285 4.92 5.86 -8.92
N ALA A 286 4.37 5.84 -10.13
CA ALA A 286 3.74 7.00 -10.75
C ALA A 286 2.52 6.59 -11.58
N THR A 287 1.67 7.56 -11.86
CA THR A 287 0.61 7.50 -12.88
C THR A 287 1.14 7.96 -14.24
N GLU A 288 0.41 7.66 -15.32
CA GLU A 288 0.78 8.10 -16.67
C GLU A 288 0.66 9.63 -16.83
N GLU A 289 -0.43 10.18 -16.31
CA GLU A 289 -0.69 11.62 -16.28
C GLU A 289 -0.44 12.19 -14.87
N PRO A 290 0.06 13.43 -14.75
CA PRO A 290 0.18 14.12 -13.47
C PRO A 290 -1.20 14.42 -12.85
N ASP A 291 -1.19 14.81 -11.57
CA ASP A 291 -2.37 15.29 -10.82
C ASP A 291 -3.51 14.27 -10.67
N LEU A 292 -3.21 12.99 -10.81
CA LEU A 292 -4.16 11.91 -10.55
C LEU A 292 -4.03 11.41 -9.12
N ALA A 293 -5.05 11.69 -8.30
CA ALA A 293 -5.13 11.14 -6.96
C ALA A 293 -5.44 9.64 -6.97
N GLY A 294 -4.82 8.91 -6.03
CA GLY A 294 -5.12 7.51 -5.83
C GLY A 294 -4.25 6.87 -4.76
N GLU A 295 -4.77 5.84 -4.12
CA GLU A 295 -3.99 5.00 -3.22
C GLU A 295 -3.33 3.87 -4.02
N PHE A 296 -2.11 3.50 -3.64
CA PHE A 296 -1.39 2.40 -4.26
C PHE A 296 -0.71 1.51 -3.23
N LEU A 297 -0.43 0.28 -3.68
CA LEU A 297 0.32 -0.72 -2.94
C LEU A 297 1.50 -1.18 -3.79
N LEU A 298 2.72 -0.83 -3.39
CA LEU A 298 3.94 -1.31 -4.02
C LEU A 298 4.45 -2.56 -3.29
N ARG A 299 4.57 -3.66 -4.03
CA ARG A 299 5.11 -4.93 -3.53
C ARG A 299 6.34 -5.33 -4.31
N ILE A 300 7.44 -5.56 -3.61
CA ILE A 300 8.73 -5.93 -4.21
C ILE A 300 9.08 -7.35 -3.79
N TYR A 301 9.20 -8.25 -4.76
CA TYR A 301 9.57 -9.65 -4.55
C TYR A 301 11.00 -9.89 -5.04
N THR A 302 11.88 -10.40 -4.18
CA THR A 302 13.27 -10.70 -4.54
C THR A 302 13.63 -12.16 -4.28
N GLU A 303 14.42 -12.76 -5.17
CA GLU A 303 14.91 -14.15 -4.99
C GLU A 303 15.94 -14.28 -3.86
N LYS A 304 16.55 -13.14 -3.49
CA LYS A 304 17.58 -13.03 -2.45
C LYS A 304 17.17 -11.95 -1.47
N LYS A 305 17.74 -12.01 -0.27
CA LYS A 305 17.56 -10.96 0.74
C LYS A 305 17.87 -9.58 0.15
N SER A 306 16.90 -8.68 0.30
CA SER A 306 16.98 -7.28 -0.09
C SER A 306 16.56 -6.43 1.10
N ILE A 307 17.10 -5.21 1.21
CA ILE A 307 16.66 -4.23 2.19
C ILE A 307 15.95 -3.14 1.41
N SER A 308 14.70 -2.91 1.74
CA SER A 308 13.88 -1.84 1.16
C SER A 308 13.41 -0.96 2.29
N LYS A 309 13.40 0.35 2.05
CA LYS A 309 12.85 1.35 2.97
C LYS A 309 12.19 2.44 2.15
N GLU A 310 11.22 3.09 2.76
CA GLU A 310 10.70 4.35 2.24
C GLU A 310 11.82 5.39 2.25
N HIS A 311 11.90 6.16 1.16
CA HIS A 311 12.89 7.20 0.99
C HIS A 311 12.19 8.55 1.13
N ASP A 312 11.92 8.93 2.38
CA ASP A 312 11.24 10.16 2.75
C ASP A 312 11.92 10.83 3.97
N GLU A 313 11.55 12.07 4.26
CA GLU A 313 12.01 12.82 5.42
C GLU A 313 11.43 12.24 6.72
N THR A 314 12.25 12.16 7.76
CA THR A 314 11.75 11.78 9.09
C THR A 314 11.07 12.98 9.74
N PRO A 315 9.82 12.85 10.26
CA PRO A 315 9.19 13.91 11.02
C PRO A 315 10.10 14.37 12.16
N GLY A 316 10.47 15.65 12.16
CA GLY A 316 11.20 16.25 13.26
C GLY A 316 10.27 16.42 14.45
N ILE A 317 10.54 15.72 15.56
CA ILE A 317 9.88 16.02 16.84
C ILE A 317 10.62 17.20 17.44
N ILE A 318 9.97 18.36 17.48
CA ILE A 318 10.46 19.47 18.29
C ILE A 318 10.20 19.10 19.75
N GLU A 319 11.21 18.54 20.44
CA GLU A 319 11.10 17.97 21.81
C GLU A 319 10.58 18.98 22.86
N LYS A 320 10.73 20.27 22.60
CA LYS A 320 10.09 21.35 23.34
C LYS A 320 9.55 22.37 22.34
N PRO A 321 8.26 22.77 22.43
CA PRO A 321 7.80 23.99 21.79
C PRO A 321 8.82 25.11 22.10
N PRO A 322 9.16 26.00 21.15
CA PRO A 322 10.02 27.13 21.46
C PRO A 322 9.46 27.82 22.71
N ALA A 323 10.20 27.82 23.83
CA ALA A 323 9.71 28.28 25.14
C ALA A 323 9.06 29.66 24.96
N ILE A 324 7.75 29.75 25.19
CA ILE A 324 6.98 30.91 24.77
C ILE A 324 7.17 32.03 25.79
N PHE A 325 7.10 31.76 27.10
CA PHE A 325 7.73 32.60 28.13
C PHE A 325 8.04 31.76 29.39
N ASP A 326 9.32 31.57 29.75
CA ASP A 326 9.66 31.09 31.11
C ASP A 326 9.43 32.26 32.09
N VAL A 327 8.17 32.49 32.46
CA VAL A 327 7.86 33.43 33.55
C VAL A 327 8.22 32.75 34.87
N CYS A 328 9.24 33.29 35.54
CA CYS A 328 9.60 32.97 36.92
C CYS A 328 8.35 32.76 37.80
N PRO A 329 8.29 31.72 38.64
CA PRO A 329 7.22 31.60 39.61
C PRO A 329 7.28 32.79 40.58
N ILE A 330 6.33 33.71 40.46
CA ILE A 330 6.06 34.72 41.48
C ILE A 330 5.45 34.00 42.68
N ASP A 331 6.16 34.12 43.80
CA ASP A 331 5.75 33.95 45.20
C ASP A 331 5.28 32.56 45.65
N LYS A 332 6.26 31.73 46.07
CA LYS A 332 6.07 30.96 47.30
C LYS A 332 6.71 31.72 48.44
N GLU A 333 5.87 32.19 49.36
CA GLU A 333 6.26 32.77 50.63
C GLU A 333 7.33 31.92 51.32
N ASP A 334 8.30 32.64 51.87
CA ASP A 334 9.33 32.25 52.81
C ASP A 334 8.76 31.35 53.92
N ASP A 335 9.31 30.14 54.05
CA ASP A 335 9.51 29.53 55.36
C ASP A 335 10.80 28.70 55.33
N GLY A 336 11.78 29.18 56.09
CA GLY A 336 13.18 28.79 55.96
C GLY A 336 13.53 27.38 56.44
N ALA A 337 14.50 26.79 55.74
CA ALA A 337 15.53 25.92 56.32
C ALA A 337 16.67 25.68 55.30
N LYS A 338 17.92 25.93 55.72
CA LYS A 338 19.17 25.41 55.12
C LYS A 338 19.74 24.33 56.06
N PRO A 339 20.77 23.55 55.67
CA PRO A 339 20.98 22.85 54.40
C PRO A 339 21.42 21.37 54.64
N THR A 340 21.37 20.50 53.64
CA THR A 340 22.25 19.32 53.60
C THR A 340 22.75 19.04 52.19
N GLU A 341 24.06 18.90 52.11
CA GLU A 341 24.90 18.53 50.98
C GLU A 341 24.48 17.20 50.36
N ASN A 342 24.49 17.11 49.04
CA ASN A 342 25.35 16.13 48.36
C ASN A 342 25.47 16.40 46.87
N GLU A 343 26.72 16.34 46.45
CA GLU A 343 27.26 16.48 45.11
C GLU A 343 26.80 15.34 44.20
N ASN A 344 26.53 15.66 42.94
CA ASN A 344 27.02 14.90 41.79
C ASN A 344 26.92 15.77 40.53
N GLU A 345 28.09 16.27 40.14
CA GLU A 345 28.37 16.97 38.89
C GLU A 345 28.09 16.07 37.68
N VAL A 346 27.37 16.61 36.69
CA VAL A 346 27.58 16.29 35.28
C VAL A 346 27.67 17.61 34.52
N ASP A 347 28.92 18.03 34.33
CA ASP A 347 29.42 18.99 33.34
C ASP A 347 28.99 18.57 31.92
N GLY A 348 28.60 19.42 30.97
CA GLY A 348 28.57 20.87 30.89
C GLY A 348 28.39 21.22 29.41
N GLY A 349 27.39 22.05 29.11
CA GLY A 349 27.07 22.50 27.76
C GLY A 349 25.97 23.56 27.77
N GLU A 350 25.97 24.43 28.77
CA GLU A 350 25.05 25.57 28.85
C GLU A 350 25.58 26.69 27.95
N GLY A 351 25.03 26.75 26.73
CA GLY A 351 25.01 27.99 25.99
C GLY A 351 24.01 28.92 26.67
N SER A 352 24.51 29.94 27.36
CA SER A 352 23.73 31.08 27.85
C SER A 352 22.98 31.72 26.67
N LYS A 353 21.69 31.44 26.54
CA LYS A 353 20.82 32.20 25.63
C LYS A 353 20.48 33.50 26.35
N GLU A 354 21.05 34.59 25.84
CA GLU A 354 20.62 35.94 26.19
C GLU A 354 19.12 36.05 25.91
N GLU A 355 18.33 36.40 26.93
CA GLU A 355 16.91 36.69 26.82
C GLU A 355 16.73 37.94 25.96
N GLU A 356 16.26 37.80 24.72
CA GLU A 356 15.80 38.94 23.92
C GLU A 356 14.51 39.46 24.56
N GLU A 357 14.59 40.49 25.41
CA GLU A 357 13.43 41.31 25.73
C GLU A 357 12.85 41.84 24.41
N ILE A 358 11.62 41.42 24.07
CA ILE A 358 10.94 41.88 22.86
C ILE A 358 10.54 43.32 23.09
N GLU A 359 11.31 44.25 22.51
CA GLU A 359 11.03 45.67 22.61
C GLU A 359 9.70 45.98 21.88
N VAL A 360 8.65 46.23 22.67
CA VAL A 360 7.31 46.48 22.13
C VAL A 360 7.20 47.95 21.75
N ASP A 361 6.97 48.22 20.46
CA ASP A 361 6.68 49.55 19.91
C ASP A 361 5.52 50.23 20.66
N GLU A 362 5.72 51.48 21.08
CA GLU A 362 4.72 52.28 21.80
C GLU A 362 3.40 52.42 21.02
N ASP A 363 3.47 52.42 19.69
CA ASP A 363 2.27 52.41 18.86
C ASP A 363 1.50 51.08 18.95
N LEU A 364 2.20 49.93 19.01
CA LEU A 364 1.58 48.62 19.23
C LEU A 364 0.97 48.51 20.62
N LYS A 365 1.67 48.98 21.67
CA LYS A 365 1.12 49.04 23.04
C LYS A 365 -0.16 49.88 23.09
N ARG A 366 -0.17 51.03 22.42
CA ARG A 366 -1.37 51.88 22.34
C ARG A 366 -2.53 51.13 21.70
N MET A 367 -2.32 50.49 20.55
CA MET A 367 -3.37 49.76 19.83
C MET A 367 -3.88 48.55 20.61
N PHE A 368 -2.99 47.85 21.32
CA PHE A 368 -3.35 46.76 22.23
C PHE A 368 -4.25 47.26 23.36
N ASN A 369 -3.87 48.33 24.04
CA ASN A 369 -4.63 48.90 25.16
C ASN A 369 -6.01 49.43 24.74
N GLU A 370 -6.20 49.81 23.47
CA GLU A 370 -7.52 50.24 22.96
C GLU A 370 -8.54 49.10 22.86
N VAL A 371 -8.08 47.85 22.78
CA VAL A 371 -8.94 46.67 22.56
C VAL A 371 -8.84 45.64 23.69
N ALA A 372 -7.89 45.84 24.60
CA ALA A 372 -7.79 45.08 25.84
C ALA A 372 -9.06 45.26 26.69
N GLY A 373 -9.49 44.17 27.33
CA GLY A 373 -10.60 44.21 28.29
C GLY A 373 -10.20 44.87 29.61
N ASP A 374 -11.11 44.82 30.59
CA ASP A 374 -10.93 45.46 31.90
C ASP A 374 -9.69 44.96 32.67
N GLU A 375 -9.17 43.77 32.32
CA GLU A 375 -7.97 43.17 32.91
C GLU A 375 -6.67 43.53 32.18
N GLY A 376 -6.73 44.40 31.16
CA GLY A 376 -5.55 44.76 30.37
C GLY A 376 -5.03 43.61 29.48
N LYS A 377 -5.90 42.65 29.16
CA LYS A 377 -5.60 41.47 28.32
C LYS A 377 -6.53 41.38 27.11
N VAL A 378 -6.11 40.64 26.10
CA VAL A 378 -6.81 40.51 24.80
C VAL A 378 -7.27 39.07 24.57
N CYS A 379 -8.58 38.84 24.49
CA CYS A 379 -9.17 37.56 24.08
C CYS A 379 -9.26 37.43 22.55
N CYS A 380 -9.75 36.29 22.04
CA CYS A 380 -9.80 36.05 20.59
C CYS A 380 -10.64 37.07 19.78
N GLU A 381 -11.75 37.59 20.32
CA GLU A 381 -12.55 38.62 19.66
C GLU A 381 -11.83 39.97 19.60
N SER A 382 -11.18 40.36 20.70
CA SER A 382 -10.37 41.57 20.77
C SER A 382 -9.11 41.45 19.91
N LEU A 383 -8.52 40.25 19.81
CA LEU A 383 -7.36 39.96 18.98
C LEU A 383 -7.69 40.13 17.49
N GLN A 384 -8.86 39.66 17.06
CA GLN A 384 -9.33 39.86 15.68
C GLN A 384 -9.39 41.36 15.34
N SER A 385 -9.93 42.16 16.27
CA SER A 385 -10.01 43.62 16.11
C SER A 385 -8.63 44.27 16.13
N LEU A 386 -7.73 43.79 17.00
CA LEU A 386 -6.35 44.26 17.11
C LEU A 386 -5.58 44.03 15.81
N LEU A 387 -5.54 42.77 15.34
CA LEU A 387 -4.83 42.38 14.12
C LEU A 387 -5.34 43.15 12.91
N LYS A 388 -6.66 43.34 12.79
CA LYS A 388 -7.23 44.17 11.73
C LYS A 388 -6.63 45.58 11.73
N LYS A 389 -6.62 46.27 12.89
CA LYS A 389 -6.07 47.62 13.00
C LYS A 389 -4.56 47.64 12.69
N VAL A 390 -3.81 46.67 13.21
CA VAL A 390 -2.34 46.59 13.03
C VAL A 390 -1.97 46.38 11.56
N PHE A 391 -2.67 45.48 10.88
CA PHE A 391 -2.44 45.22 9.46
C PHE A 391 -2.94 46.35 8.54
N GLU A 392 -4.01 47.06 8.92
CA GLU A 392 -4.42 48.30 8.25
C GLU A 392 -3.35 49.39 8.37
N ARG A 393 -2.72 49.55 9.55
CA ARG A 393 -1.60 50.49 9.78
C ARG A 393 -0.40 50.16 8.91
N ASP A 394 -0.05 48.88 8.84
CA ASP A 394 1.11 48.39 8.08
C ASP A 394 0.91 48.45 6.55
N GLY A 395 -0.25 48.93 6.08
CA GLY A 395 -0.55 49.09 4.66
C GLY A 395 -0.89 47.77 3.95
N ASN A 396 -1.12 46.69 4.70
CA ASN A 396 -1.49 45.37 4.18
C ASN A 396 -2.75 44.87 4.91
N PRO A 397 -3.96 45.40 4.64
CA PRO A 397 -5.16 45.05 5.38
C PRO A 397 -5.51 43.56 5.23
N GLN A 398 -5.44 42.82 6.33
CA GLN A 398 -5.72 41.39 6.37
C GLN A 398 -7.03 41.08 7.11
N LYS A 399 -7.68 39.98 6.72
CA LYS A 399 -8.89 39.47 7.38
C LYS A 399 -8.56 38.18 8.11
N PHE A 400 -8.74 38.20 9.43
CA PHE A 400 -8.59 37.01 10.27
C PHE A 400 -9.97 36.50 10.68
N SER A 401 -10.22 35.19 10.56
CA SER A 401 -11.40 34.57 11.12
C SER A 401 -11.25 34.44 12.65
N LEU A 402 -12.37 34.33 13.36
CA LEU A 402 -12.31 34.08 14.81
C LEU A 402 -11.62 32.77 15.15
N ASP A 403 -11.72 31.76 14.30
CA ASP A 403 -11.06 30.46 14.53
C ASP A 403 -9.54 30.56 14.40
N ILE A 404 -9.02 31.36 13.46
CA ILE A 404 -7.59 31.66 13.38
C ILE A 404 -7.13 32.39 14.64
N CYS A 405 -7.89 33.40 15.11
CA CYS A 405 -7.57 34.11 16.33
C CYS A 405 -7.61 33.20 17.58
N ARG A 406 -8.55 32.25 17.66
CA ARG A 406 -8.58 31.25 18.74
C ARG A 406 -7.36 30.35 18.72
N SER A 407 -6.96 29.86 17.54
CA SER A 407 -5.75 29.05 17.39
C SER A 407 -4.49 29.83 17.74
N MET A 408 -4.41 31.11 17.37
CA MET A 408 -3.30 32.00 17.73
C MET A 408 -3.22 32.25 19.23
N VAL A 409 -4.35 32.48 19.91
CA VAL A 409 -4.36 32.60 21.38
C VAL A 409 -3.90 31.28 22.00
N ALA A 410 -4.49 30.15 21.61
CA ALA A 410 -4.14 28.84 22.15
C ALA A 410 -2.68 28.43 21.91
N LEU A 411 -2.05 28.95 20.84
CA LEU A 411 -0.65 28.70 20.54
C LEU A 411 0.30 29.45 21.49
N ILE A 412 -0.11 30.62 22.00
CA ILE A 412 0.78 31.55 22.73
C ILE A 412 0.45 31.62 24.23
N ASP A 413 -0.79 31.36 24.61
CA ASP A 413 -1.31 31.43 25.98
C ASP A 413 -0.80 30.25 26.84
N ASP A 414 0.44 30.35 27.30
CA ASP A 414 1.11 29.34 28.15
C ASP A 414 0.43 29.19 29.51
N ASN A 415 -0.25 30.23 30.00
CA ASN A 415 -0.93 30.24 31.30
C ASN A 415 -2.39 29.79 31.22
N TYR A 416 -2.87 29.39 30.04
CA TYR A 416 -4.21 28.86 29.78
C TYR A 416 -5.36 29.79 30.21
N THR A 417 -5.15 31.10 30.15
CA THR A 417 -6.19 32.08 30.52
C THR A 417 -7.22 32.34 29.42
N GLY A 418 -6.95 31.88 28.19
CA GLY A 418 -7.70 32.20 26.98
C GLY A 418 -7.53 33.64 26.51
N GLN A 419 -6.51 34.34 27.02
CA GLN A 419 -6.25 35.75 26.76
C GLN A 419 -4.74 36.00 26.68
N LEU A 420 -4.34 37.04 25.95
CA LEU A 420 -2.94 37.42 25.77
C LEU A 420 -2.61 38.70 26.54
N SER A 421 -1.43 38.74 27.17
CA SER A 421 -0.76 39.95 27.64
C SER A 421 -0.15 40.73 26.48
N VAL A 422 0.38 41.93 26.78
CA VAL A 422 1.07 42.77 25.77
C VAL A 422 2.32 42.07 25.25
N GLU A 423 3.06 41.40 26.14
CA GLU A 423 4.30 40.67 25.85
C GLU A 423 4.00 39.43 25.00
N GLU A 424 2.98 38.65 25.38
CA GLU A 424 2.49 37.49 24.62
C GLU A 424 2.03 37.91 23.21
N PHE A 425 1.30 39.03 23.10
CA PHE A 425 0.92 39.57 21.80
C PHE A 425 2.11 40.06 20.98
N ALA A 426 3.11 40.69 21.59
CA ALA A 426 4.31 41.14 20.87
C ALA A 426 5.09 39.95 20.29
N PHE A 427 5.17 38.85 21.02
CA PHE A 427 5.74 37.60 20.53
C PHE A 427 4.92 36.99 19.39
N LEU A 428 3.59 36.90 19.54
CA LEU A 428 2.69 36.47 18.46
C LEU A 428 2.90 37.30 17.20
N TYR A 429 3.01 38.62 17.36
CA TYR A 429 3.21 39.53 16.25
C TYR A 429 4.56 39.32 15.53
N LYS A 430 5.64 39.07 16.28
CA LYS A 430 6.94 38.66 15.71
C LYS A 430 6.80 37.40 14.85
N LYS A 431 6.10 36.37 15.37
CA LYS A 431 5.83 35.12 14.63
C LYS A 431 5.01 35.35 13.36
N ILE A 432 3.98 36.18 13.44
CA ILE A 432 3.18 36.54 12.27
C ILE A 432 4.04 37.22 11.19
N LYS A 433 5.02 38.06 11.58
CA LYS A 433 5.95 38.69 10.62
C LYS A 433 6.95 37.70 10.01
N GLU A 434 7.43 36.73 10.79
CA GLU A 434 8.25 35.62 10.27
C GLU A 434 7.45 34.79 9.23
N TRP A 435 6.19 34.46 9.52
CA TRP A 435 5.30 33.77 8.59
C TRP A 435 4.98 34.60 7.34
N GLU A 436 4.76 35.92 7.49
CA GLU A 436 4.55 36.83 6.36
C GLU A 436 5.80 36.88 5.45
N ALA A 437 7.00 36.86 6.02
CA ALA A 437 8.24 36.84 5.25
C ALA A 437 8.42 35.53 4.48
N ALA A 438 8.20 34.38 5.13
CA ALA A 438 8.25 33.07 4.49
C ALA A 438 7.22 32.97 3.35
N PHE A 439 5.99 33.43 3.59
CA PHE A 439 4.94 33.47 2.56
C PHE A 439 5.39 34.27 1.33
N LYS A 440 5.99 35.46 1.51
CA LYS A 440 6.46 36.30 0.39
C LYS A 440 7.66 35.72 -0.35
N GLU A 441 8.46 34.90 0.30
CA GLU A 441 9.57 34.18 -0.35
C GLU A 441 9.03 33.05 -1.24
N SER A 442 7.93 32.41 -0.82
CA SER A 442 7.26 31.34 -1.55
C SER A 442 6.32 31.83 -2.66
N ASP A 443 5.60 32.94 -2.46
CA ASP A 443 4.66 33.57 -3.42
C ASP A 443 5.41 34.24 -4.59
N LYS A 444 6.02 33.42 -5.45
CA LYS A 444 6.87 33.87 -6.56
C LYS A 444 6.08 34.66 -7.60
N ASP A 445 4.81 34.33 -7.79
CA ASP A 445 3.92 35.02 -8.73
C ASP A 445 3.25 36.28 -8.15
N CYS A 446 3.46 36.56 -6.86
CA CYS A 446 2.96 37.72 -6.12
C CYS A 446 1.42 37.84 -6.17
N THR A 447 0.71 36.72 -6.27
CA THR A 447 -0.75 36.73 -6.34
C THR A 447 -1.40 37.00 -4.99
N GLY A 448 -0.64 36.91 -3.89
CA GLY A 448 -1.18 36.97 -2.52
C GLY A 448 -1.87 35.66 -2.12
N TYR A 449 -1.68 34.61 -2.92
CA TYR A 449 -2.07 33.23 -2.64
C TYR A 449 -0.85 32.38 -2.94
N LEU A 450 -0.58 31.39 -2.10
CA LEU A 450 0.31 30.32 -2.54
C LEU A 450 -0.52 29.43 -3.44
N SER A 451 -0.11 29.28 -4.71
CA SER A 451 -0.59 28.15 -5.48
C SER A 451 -0.13 26.86 -4.79
N THR A 452 -0.79 25.75 -5.06
CA THR A 452 -0.32 24.44 -4.57
C THR A 452 1.07 24.07 -5.12
N TYR A 453 1.66 24.87 -6.01
CA TYR A 453 2.99 24.64 -6.60
C TYR A 453 4.08 25.57 -6.01
N GLU A 454 3.72 26.51 -5.14
CA GLU A 454 4.58 27.56 -4.56
C GLU A 454 4.66 27.44 -3.03
#